data_AF-A0A2M7AIM0-F1
#
_entry.id   AF-A0A2M7AIM0-F1
#
_cell.length_a   1.000
_cell.length_b   1.000
_cell.length_c   1.000
_cell.angle_alpha   90.00
_cell.angle_beta   90.00
_cell.angle_gamma   90.00
#
_symmetry.space_group_name_H-M   'P 1'
#
loop_
_entity.id
_entity.type
_entity.pdbx_description
1 polymer ?
#
loop_
_entity_poly.entity_id
_entity_poly.type
_entity_poly.pdbx_seq_one_letter_code
_entity_poly.pdbx_strand_id
1 'polypeptide(L)'
;MGGMHVDAKTALDTKIRPKLEESFGTGMTDAILSAYAQQLGVSLNLPTRDQYVQLAEAVASDTRVREMWGFSKAKFQALAWKGALRN
;
A
#
# COMPACT_ATOMS: atom_id res chain seq x y z
N MET A 1 -21.44 -16.67 9.73
CA MET A 1 -20.60 -15.47 9.93
C MET A 1 -19.79 -15.31 8.66
N GLY A 2 -20.12 -14.33 7.81
CA GLY A 2 -19.41 -14.11 6.55
C GLY A 2 -17.99 -13.66 6.87
N GLY A 3 -16.98 -14.46 6.50
CA GLY A 3 -15.60 -14.02 6.55
C GLY A 3 -15.50 -12.75 5.71
N MET A 4 -15.16 -11.63 6.36
CA MET A 4 -14.83 -10.40 5.64
C MET A 4 -13.53 -10.67 4.90
N HIS A 5 -13.62 -11.23 3.69
CA HIS A 5 -12.54 -11.18 2.74
C HIS A 5 -12.23 -9.70 2.53
N VAL A 6 -11.10 -9.23 3.06
CA VAL A 6 -10.69 -7.85 2.85
C VAL A 6 -10.22 -7.78 1.39
N ASP A 7 -11.06 -7.22 0.53
CA ASP A 7 -10.69 -6.98 -0.86
C ASP A 7 -9.45 -6.08 -0.93
N ALA A 8 -8.64 -6.27 -1.98
CA ALA A 8 -7.43 -5.47 -2.20
C ALA A 8 -7.68 -3.96 -2.21
N LYS A 9 -8.86 -3.51 -2.67
CA LYS A 9 -9.31 -2.11 -2.55
C LYS A 9 -9.47 -1.70 -1.09
N THR A 10 -10.24 -2.47 -0.32
CA THR A 10 -10.46 -2.22 1.12
C THR A 10 -9.15 -2.23 1.90
N ALA A 11 -8.22 -3.14 1.60
CA ALA A 11 -6.90 -3.16 2.20
C ALA A 11 -6.05 -1.94 1.83
N LEU A 12 -6.19 -1.42 0.61
CA LEU A 12 -5.49 -0.23 0.15
C LEU A 12 -5.97 1.01 0.91
N ASP A 13 -7.28 1.22 0.98
CA ASP A 13 -7.88 2.38 1.66
C ASP A 13 -7.80 2.32 3.18
N THR A 14 -7.77 1.13 3.78
CA THR A 14 -7.77 1.00 5.26
C THR A 14 -6.39 0.76 5.86
N LYS A 15 -5.38 0.42 5.04
CA LYS A 15 -4.02 0.09 5.52
C LYS A 15 -2.93 0.93 4.89
N ILE A 16 -2.85 1.00 3.55
CA ILE A 16 -1.75 1.69 2.86
C ILE A 16 -1.97 3.20 2.87
N ARG A 17 -3.11 3.64 2.34
CA ARG A 17 -3.50 5.05 2.23
C ARG A 17 -3.38 5.81 3.56
N PRO A 18 -4.03 5.38 4.67
CA PRO A 18 -3.98 6.14 5.93
C PRO A 18 -2.57 6.21 6.51
N LYS A 19 -1.74 5.18 6.30
CA LYS A 19 -0.36 5.18 6.82
C LYS A 19 0.53 6.14 6.05
N LEU A 20 0.35 6.21 4.74
CA LEU A 20 1.03 7.22 3.92
C LEU A 20 0.52 8.63 4.26
N GLU A 21 -0.79 8.80 4.46
CA GLU A 21 -1.39 10.10 4.80
C GLU A 21 -0.89 10.63 6.15
N GLU A 22 -0.73 9.76 7.15
CA GLU A 22 -0.13 10.10 8.45
C GLU A 22 1.31 10.63 8.31
N SER A 23 2.03 10.20 7.27
CA SER A 23 3.46 10.46 7.12
C SER A 23 3.77 11.58 6.13
N PHE A 24 2.99 11.68 5.06
CA PHE A 24 3.24 12.57 3.92
C PHE A 24 2.08 13.53 3.63
N GLY A 25 0.93 13.34 4.27
CA GLY A 25 -0.32 14.03 3.95
C GLY A 25 -1.03 13.46 2.72
N THR A 26 -2.27 13.87 2.52
CA THR A 26 -3.18 13.41 1.44
C THR A 26 -2.61 13.68 0.05
N GLY A 27 -2.14 14.90 -0.21
CA GLY A 27 -1.63 15.28 -1.53
C GLY A 27 -0.43 14.45 -2.00
N MET A 28 0.54 14.22 -1.11
CA MET A 28 1.72 13.43 -1.45
C MET A 28 1.43 11.92 -1.44
N THR A 29 0.47 11.46 -0.64
CA THR A 29 0.00 10.08 -0.69
C THR A 29 -0.59 9.73 -2.05
N ASP A 30 -1.49 10.56 -2.58
CA ASP A 30 -2.05 10.32 -3.91
C ASP A 30 -0.99 10.41 -5.01
N ALA A 31 0.01 11.28 -4.87
CA ALA A 31 1.14 11.32 -5.80
C ALA A 31 1.99 10.04 -5.77
N ILE A 32 2.32 9.52 -4.58
CA ILE A 32 3.08 8.27 -4.42
C ILE A 32 2.28 7.09 -4.97
N LEU A 33 1.01 6.95 -4.56
CA LEU A 33 0.16 5.85 -4.99
C LEU A 33 -0.09 5.89 -6.50
N SER A 34 -0.38 7.05 -7.06
CA SER A 34 -0.62 7.21 -8.50
C SER A 34 0.62 6.92 -9.33
N ALA A 35 1.80 7.39 -8.89
CA ALA A 35 3.05 7.14 -9.60
C ALA A 35 3.36 5.63 -9.69
N TYR A 36 3.28 4.91 -8.56
CA TYR A 36 3.52 3.48 -8.56
C TYR A 36 2.41 2.68 -9.23
N ALA A 37 1.16 3.13 -9.09
CA ALA A 37 0.04 2.49 -9.79
C ALA A 37 0.20 2.58 -11.31
N GLN A 38 0.61 3.75 -11.84
CA GLN A 38 0.90 3.92 -13.26
C GLN A 38 2.11 3.09 -13.69
N GLN A 39 3.19 3.10 -12.92
CA GLN A 39 4.40 2.34 -13.24
C GLN A 39 4.16 0.82 -13.28
N LEU A 40 3.29 0.30 -12.42
CA LEU A 40 2.99 -1.13 -12.30
C LEU A 40 1.74 -1.55 -13.09
N GLY A 41 1.02 -0.62 -13.72
CA GLY A 41 -0.26 -0.91 -14.37
C GLY A 41 -1.37 -1.36 -13.41
N VAL A 42 -1.30 -0.90 -12.15
CA VAL A 42 -2.27 -1.21 -11.10
C VAL A 42 -3.43 -0.23 -11.13
N SER A 43 -4.66 -0.75 -11.07
CA SER A 43 -5.85 0.08 -10.93
C SER A 43 -6.13 0.35 -9.45
N LEU A 44 -5.99 1.60 -8.99
CA LEU A 44 -6.27 1.97 -7.59
C LEU A 44 -7.76 1.81 -7.20
N ASN A 45 -8.68 1.82 -8.16
CA ASN A 45 -10.12 1.65 -7.91
C ASN A 45 -10.50 0.20 -7.62
N LEU A 46 -9.84 -0.76 -8.27
CA LEU A 46 -10.14 -2.18 -8.14
C LEU A 46 -8.87 -3.02 -8.35
N PRO A 47 -7.87 -2.89 -7.46
CA PRO A 47 -6.64 -3.65 -7.60
C PRO A 47 -6.94 -5.12 -7.36
N THR A 48 -6.27 -6.01 -8.10
CA THR A 48 -6.24 -7.43 -7.75
C THR A 48 -5.38 -7.66 -6.50
N ARG A 49 -5.48 -8.85 -5.91
CA ARG A 49 -4.63 -9.25 -4.79
C ARG A 49 -3.15 -9.10 -5.11
N ASP A 50 -2.75 -9.54 -6.31
CA ASP A 50 -1.36 -9.48 -6.75
C ASP A 50 -0.90 -8.03 -6.95
N GLN A 51 -1.73 -7.22 -7.62
CA GLN A 51 -1.49 -5.79 -7.83
C GLN A 51 -1.34 -5.00 -6.52
N TYR A 52 -2.16 -5.30 -5.51
CA TYR A 52 -2.01 -4.70 -4.18
C TYR A 52 -0.67 -5.06 -3.56
N VAL A 53 -0.25 -6.33 -3.64
CA VAL A 53 1.01 -6.78 -3.06
C VAL A 53 2.19 -6.10 -3.76
N GLN A 54 2.17 -6.04 -5.08
CA GLN A 54 3.18 -5.31 -5.85
C GLN A 54 3.23 -3.83 -5.48
N LEU A 55 2.07 -3.17 -5.35
CA LEU A 55 2.00 -1.77 -4.95
C LEU A 55 2.53 -1.56 -3.52
N ALA A 56 2.16 -2.43 -2.58
CA ALA A 56 2.64 -2.39 -1.20
C ALA A 56 4.17 -2.52 -1.12
N GLU A 57 4.75 -3.43 -1.89
CA GLU A 57 6.20 -3.65 -1.96
C GLU A 57 6.92 -2.47 -2.64
N ALA A 58 6.35 -1.90 -3.69
CA ALA A 58 6.89 -0.74 -4.39
C ALA A 58 6.88 0.52 -3.52
N VAL A 59 5.75 0.80 -2.86
CA VAL A 59 5.60 1.92 -1.92
C VAL A 59 6.58 1.78 -0.75
N ALA A 60 6.68 0.61 -0.12
CA ALA A 60 7.64 0.39 0.96
C ALA A 60 9.10 0.41 0.48
N SER A 61 9.33 0.25 -0.82
CA SER A 61 10.64 0.36 -1.43
C SER A 61 10.99 1.77 -1.91
N ASP A 62 10.03 2.70 -1.90
CA ASP A 62 10.23 4.10 -2.21
C ASP A 62 11.27 4.70 -1.25
N THR A 63 12.24 5.41 -1.81
CA THR A 63 13.32 6.05 -1.04
C THR A 63 12.76 7.00 0.01
N ARG A 64 11.74 7.81 -0.32
CA ARG A 64 11.10 8.76 0.59
C ARG A 64 10.41 8.04 1.74
N VAL A 65 9.74 6.92 1.44
CA VAL A 65 9.10 6.07 2.47
C VAL A 65 10.15 5.45 3.40
N ARG A 66 11.27 4.98 2.84
CA ARG A 66 12.38 4.41 3.61
C ARG A 66 13.12 5.45 4.44
N GLU A 67 13.28 6.67 3.94
CA GLU A 67 13.87 7.79 4.68
C GLU A 67 12.95 8.23 5.82
N MET A 68 11.64 8.28 5.58
CA MET A 68 10.66 8.70 6.58
C MET A 68 10.43 7.66 7.69
N TRP A 69 10.30 6.37 7.33
CA TRP A 69 9.96 5.31 8.29
C TRP A 69 11.19 4.55 8.79
N GLY A 70 12.30 4.60 8.05
CA GLY A 70 13.44 3.71 8.20
C GLY A 70 13.27 2.43 7.36
N PHE A 71 14.36 1.98 6.76
CA PHE A 71 14.41 0.84 5.84
C PHE A 71 13.74 -0.43 6.40
N SER A 72 14.06 -0.78 7.64
CA SER A 72 13.51 -1.97 8.30
C SER A 72 12.00 -1.84 8.53
N LYS A 73 11.52 -0.68 9.02
CA LYS A 73 10.08 -0.49 9.30
C LYS A 73 9.25 -0.48 8.02
N ALA A 74 9.73 0.15 6.95
CA ALA A 74 9.07 0.12 5.66
C ALA A 74 8.91 -1.33 5.13
N LYS A 75 9.98 -2.13 5.22
CA LYS A 75 9.93 -3.55 4.84
C LYS A 75 8.96 -4.37 5.69
N PHE A 76 8.96 -4.19 7.01
CA PHE A 76 7.99 -4.87 7.89
C PHE A 76 6.54 -4.47 7.58
N GLN A 77 6.33 -3.20 7.22
CA GLN A 77 5.01 -2.68 6.87
C GLN A 77 4.46 -3.33 5.59
N ALA A 78 5.29 -3.52 4.56
CA ALA A 78 4.91 -4.25 3.35
C ALA A 78 4.52 -5.72 3.64
N LEU A 79 5.27 -6.39 4.51
CA LEU A 79 4.95 -7.77 4.92
C LEU A 79 3.61 -7.83 5.67
N ALA A 80 3.34 -6.87 6.55
CA ALA A 80 2.06 -6.77 7.26
C ALA A 80 0.89 -6.52 6.31
N TRP A 81 1.05 -5.63 5.33
CA TRP A 81 0.05 -5.36 4.29
C TRP A 81 -0.21 -6.59 3.42
N LYS A 82 0.83 -7.30 2.98
CA LYS A 82 0.69 -8.56 2.25
C LYS A 82 -0.05 -9.63 3.07
N GLY A 83 0.18 -9.67 4.38
CA GLY A 83 -0.52 -10.55 5.31
C GLY A 83 -2.01 -10.22 5.49
N ALA A 84 -2.41 -8.95 5.32
CA ALA A 84 -3.79 -8.50 5.49
C ALA A 84 -4.77 -9.09 4.46
N LEU A 85 -4.27 -9.55 3.30
CA LEU A 85 -5.08 -10.21 2.26
C LEU A 85 -5.17 -11.73 2.42
N ARG A 86 -4.62 -12.30 3.51
CA ARG A 86 -4.50 -13.75 3.71
C ARG A 86 -5.54 -14.34 4.67
N ASN A 87 -6.50 -13.55 5.14
CA ASN A 87 -7.54 -13.96 6.08
C ASN A 87 -8.94 -13.69 5.52
#